data_AF-A0A0G4ICF0-F1
#
_entry.id   AF-A0A0G4ICF0-F1
#
_cell.length_a   1.000
_cell.length_b   1.000
_cell.length_c   1.000
_cell.angle_alpha   90.00
_cell.angle_beta   90.00
_cell.angle_gamma   90.00
#
_symmetry.space_group_name_H-M   'P 1'
#
loop_
_entity.id
_entity.type
_entity.pdbx_description
1 polymer ?
#
loop_
_entity_poly.entity_id
_entity_poly.type
_entity_poly.pdbx_seq_one_letter_code
_entity_poly.pdbx_strand_id
1 'polypeptide(L)'
;MDGYRLAEVDAEHCRSAVPTHFVDTKKRIEEGSWKYKSRVVADGTPFFDRREGVTTSCATASQSAMRIALTMAFAHSDFNPREIVVADVKTAYLTALRSHSVYVHPPKDHPDHGKFLWLLNRALYGLRDSRNLWDRSRNKTLAAAGWVPSSVRGMW
;
A
#
# COMPACT_ATOMS: atom_id res chain seq x y z
N MET A 1 7.85 -9.82 9.67
CA MET A 1 6.60 -9.91 10.43
C MET A 1 6.95 -10.77 11.60
N ASP A 2 6.76 -10.26 12.80
CA ASP A 2 7.07 -11.01 14.00
C ASP A 2 5.81 -11.79 14.37
N GLY A 3 5.96 -13.09 14.60
CA GLY A 3 4.87 -14.00 14.95
C GLY A 3 4.74 -14.08 16.47
N TYR A 4 3.56 -13.77 16.99
CA TYR A 4 3.24 -13.85 18.41
C TYR A 4 2.27 -14.99 18.64
N ARG A 5 2.50 -15.82 19.65
CA ARG A 5 1.56 -16.91 19.96
C ARG A 5 0.24 -16.31 20.40
N LEU A 6 -0.87 -16.95 20.03
CA LEU A 6 -2.21 -16.51 20.47
C LEU A 6 -2.33 -16.41 22.00
N ALA A 7 -1.64 -17.27 22.74
CA ALA A 7 -1.64 -17.24 24.21
C ALA A 7 -0.88 -16.04 24.81
N GLU A 8 -0.03 -15.37 24.03
CA GLU A 8 0.81 -14.24 24.46
C GLU A 8 0.19 -12.89 24.09
N VAL A 9 -0.87 -12.89 23.27
CA VAL A 9 -1.60 -11.70 22.84
C VAL A 9 -2.90 -11.62 23.62
N ASP A 10 -3.28 -10.44 24.09
CA ASP A 10 -4.54 -10.28 24.81
C ASP A 10 -5.76 -10.63 23.93
N ALA A 11 -6.85 -10.99 24.60
CA ALA A 11 -8.05 -11.49 23.94
C ALA A 11 -8.73 -10.44 23.05
N GLU A 12 -8.53 -9.14 23.33
CA GLU A 12 -9.10 -8.07 22.51
C GLU A 12 -8.39 -8.00 21.16
N HIS A 13 -7.06 -7.92 21.16
CA HIS A 13 -6.26 -7.92 19.93
C HIS A 13 -6.41 -9.21 19.13
N CYS A 14 -6.59 -10.36 19.80
CA CYS A 14 -6.93 -11.61 19.12
C CYS A 14 -8.26 -11.54 18.37
N ARG A 15 -9.28 -10.90 18.95
CA ARG A 15 -10.61 -10.75 18.32
C ARG A 15 -10.64 -9.67 17.23
N SER A 16 -9.80 -8.64 17.35
CA SER A 16 -9.74 -7.53 16.41
C SER A 16 -8.71 -7.74 15.29
N ALA A 17 -7.97 -8.85 15.29
CA ALA A 17 -6.95 -9.12 14.29
C ALA A 17 -7.58 -9.25 12.90
N VAL A 18 -6.98 -8.56 11.92
CA VAL A 18 -7.54 -8.51 10.57
C VAL A 18 -7.16 -9.79 9.81
N PRO A 19 -8.09 -10.50 9.16
CA PRO A 19 -7.76 -11.69 8.40
C PRO A 19 -6.96 -11.33 7.14
N THR A 20 -6.09 -12.24 6.71
CA THR A 20 -5.36 -12.12 5.44
C THR A 20 -5.59 -13.33 4.55
N HIS A 21 -5.33 -13.16 3.26
CA HIS A 21 -5.41 -14.23 2.27
C HIS A 21 -4.30 -14.04 1.22
N PHE A 22 -3.99 -15.12 0.49
CA PHE A 22 -3.12 -15.05 -0.67
C PHE A 22 -3.89 -14.59 -1.91
N VAL A 23 -3.28 -13.67 -2.65
CA VAL A 23 -3.71 -13.25 -3.98
C VAL A 23 -2.64 -13.69 -4.97
N ASP A 24 -2.94 -14.77 -5.67
CA ASP A 24 -2.08 -15.32 -6.69
C ASP A 24 -2.33 -14.66 -8.04
N THR A 25 -1.26 -14.41 -8.77
CA THR A 25 -1.30 -13.80 -10.08
C THR A 25 -0.38 -14.57 -11.00
N LYS A 26 -0.94 -15.03 -12.11
CA LYS A 26 -0.22 -15.70 -13.19
C LYS A 26 -0.09 -14.73 -14.35
N LYS A 27 1.14 -14.41 -14.76
CA LYS A 27 1.43 -13.54 -15.91
C LYS A 27 2.16 -14.32 -16.98
N ARG A 28 1.62 -14.33 -18.21
CA ARG A 28 2.32 -14.83 -19.40
C ARG A 28 3.40 -13.82 -19.77
N ILE A 29 4.63 -14.27 -19.93
CA ILE A 29 5.74 -13.41 -20.37
C ILE A 29 5.93 -13.58 -21.87
N GLU A 30 6.14 -14.82 -22.30
CA GLU A 30 6.36 -15.23 -23.68
C GLU A 30 5.60 -16.54 -23.95
N GLU A 31 5.67 -17.04 -25.18
CA GLU A 31 5.08 -18.32 -25.54
C GLU A 31 5.74 -19.46 -24.74
N GLY A 32 4.94 -20.16 -23.91
CA GLY A 32 5.42 -21.20 -23.00
C GLY A 32 5.95 -20.74 -21.63
N SER A 33 6.26 -19.45 -21.43
CA SER A 33 6.86 -18.95 -20.18
C SER A 33 5.86 -18.21 -19.29
N TRP A 34 5.75 -18.66 -18.03
CA TRP A 34 4.82 -18.14 -17.03
C TRP A 34 5.54 -17.66 -15.78
N LYS A 35 5.11 -16.52 -15.25
CA LYS A 35 5.54 -16.01 -13.95
C LYS A 35 4.38 -16.07 -12.96
N TYR A 36 4.64 -16.72 -11.84
CA TYR A 36 3.71 -16.82 -10.72
C TYR A 36 4.13 -15.84 -9.64
N LYS A 37 3.15 -15.14 -9.08
CA LYS A 37 3.37 -14.21 -7.97
C LYS A 37 2.24 -14.39 -6.96
N SER A 38 2.60 -14.77 -5.74
CA SER A 38 1.68 -14.75 -4.60
C SER A 38 1.90 -13.48 -3.77
N ARG A 39 0.83 -12.95 -3.20
CA ARG A 39 0.86 -11.75 -2.33
C ARG A 39 -0.06 -11.97 -1.15
N VAL A 40 0.41 -11.66 0.05
CA VAL A 40 -0.47 -11.56 1.22
C VAL A 40 -1.23 -10.24 1.16
N VAL A 41 -2.55 -10.30 1.32
CA VAL A 41 -3.45 -9.15 1.34
C VAL A 41 -4.35 -9.26 2.56
N ALA A 42 -4.52 -8.17 3.31
CA ALA A 42 -5.46 -8.10 4.42
C ALA A 42 -6.88 -7.83 3.92
N ASP A 43 -7.87 -8.38 4.60
CA ASP A 43 -9.26 -8.00 4.40
C ASP A 43 -9.61 -6.81 5.31
N GLY A 44 -9.29 -5.61 4.86
CA GLY A 44 -9.60 -4.39 5.59
C GLY A 44 -11.02 -3.86 5.36
N THR A 45 -11.98 -4.69 4.96
CA THR A 45 -13.37 -4.22 4.91
C THR A 45 -13.84 -3.79 6.31
N PRO A 46 -14.76 -2.82 6.45
CA PRO A 46 -15.22 -2.36 7.77
C PRO A 46 -15.79 -3.47 8.67
N PHE A 47 -16.20 -4.60 8.09
CA PHE A 47 -16.63 -5.78 8.81
C PHE A 47 -15.49 -6.43 9.63
N PHE A 48 -14.30 -6.53 9.03
CA PHE A 48 -13.12 -7.18 9.62
C PHE A 48 -12.15 -6.18 10.26
N ASP A 49 -11.90 -5.02 9.64
CA ASP A 49 -11.06 -3.95 10.19
C ASP A 49 -11.91 -2.91 10.94
N ARG A 50 -12.18 -3.23 12.20
CA ARG A 50 -13.01 -2.43 13.13
C ARG A 50 -12.25 -1.32 13.85
N ARG A 51 -11.00 -1.05 13.46
CA ARG A 51 -10.21 0.03 14.06
C ARG A 51 -10.91 1.38 13.84
N GLU A 52 -11.07 2.13 14.92
CA GLU A 52 -11.60 3.49 14.90
C GLU A 52 -10.49 4.53 14.68
N GLY A 53 -10.86 5.76 14.27
CA GLY A 53 -9.90 6.85 14.07
C GLY A 53 -8.90 6.64 12.92
N VAL A 54 -9.07 5.60 12.10
CA VAL A 54 -8.15 5.27 11.01
C VAL A 54 -8.28 6.29 9.88
N THR A 55 -7.21 7.05 9.63
CA THR A 55 -7.14 7.97 8.49
C THR A 55 -6.97 7.20 7.18
N THR A 56 -7.99 7.23 6.33
CA THR A 56 -7.99 6.55 5.02
C THR A 56 -7.75 7.51 3.84
N SER A 57 -7.89 8.82 4.07
CA SER A 57 -7.77 9.85 3.05
C SER A 57 -6.35 9.92 2.48
N CYS A 58 -6.20 9.92 1.15
CA CYS A 58 -4.92 10.10 0.46
C CYS A 58 -5.07 11.23 -0.57
N ALA A 59 -4.01 12.00 -0.79
CA ALA A 59 -3.95 12.99 -1.86
C ALA A 59 -3.58 12.31 -3.18
N THR A 60 -4.60 11.90 -3.94
CA THR A 60 -4.43 11.35 -5.29
C THR A 60 -4.65 12.46 -6.30
N ALA A 61 -3.69 12.63 -7.21
CA ALA A 61 -3.85 13.55 -8.34
C ALA A 61 -5.10 13.17 -9.14
N SER A 62 -5.98 14.14 -9.40
CA SER A 62 -7.15 13.90 -10.25
C SER A 62 -6.70 13.69 -11.70
N GLN A 63 -7.46 12.91 -12.46
CA GLN A 63 -7.15 12.69 -13.87
C GLN A 63 -7.16 14.01 -14.65
N SER A 64 -8.09 14.91 -14.32
CA SER A 64 -8.16 16.25 -14.91
C SER A 64 -6.93 17.10 -14.60
N ALA A 65 -6.44 17.08 -13.36
CA ALA A 65 -5.21 17.77 -12.98
C ALA A 65 -4.00 17.27 -13.79
N MET A 66 -3.83 15.95 -13.90
CA MET A 66 -2.76 15.36 -14.71
C MET A 66 -2.88 15.74 -16.19
N ARG A 67 -4.10 15.71 -16.76
CA ARG A 67 -4.34 16.13 -18.15
C ARG A 67 -3.95 17.59 -18.37
N ILE A 68 -4.38 18.49 -17.48
CA ILE A 68 -4.05 19.92 -17.57
C ILE A 68 -2.52 20.13 -17.48
N ALA A 69 -1.87 19.51 -16.49
CA ALA A 69 -0.42 19.62 -16.32
C ALA A 69 0.35 19.13 -17.55
N LEU A 70 -0.06 17.99 -18.12
CA LEU A 70 0.51 17.46 -19.35
C LEU A 70 0.25 18.39 -20.53
N THR A 71 -0.98 18.87 -20.73
CA THR A 71 -1.32 19.81 -21.81
C THR A 71 -0.49 21.09 -21.73
N MET A 72 -0.29 21.65 -20.53
CA MET A 72 0.58 22.81 -20.32
C MET A 72 2.03 22.51 -20.68
N ALA A 73 2.55 21.34 -20.31
CA ALA A 73 3.90 20.94 -20.67
C ALA A 73 4.06 20.80 -22.20
N PHE A 74 3.13 20.12 -22.87
CA PHE A 74 3.14 19.96 -24.34
C PHE A 74 2.94 21.28 -25.11
N ALA A 75 2.31 22.29 -24.50
CA ALA A 75 2.17 23.62 -25.11
C ALA A 75 3.48 24.44 -25.07
N HIS A 76 4.45 24.04 -24.25
CA HIS A 76 5.74 24.71 -24.15
C HIS A 76 6.67 24.25 -25.27
N SER A 77 7.18 25.17 -26.09
CA SER A 77 7.94 24.86 -27.32
C SER A 77 9.20 24.02 -27.07
N ASP A 78 9.83 24.20 -25.90
CA ASP A 78 11.08 23.54 -25.54
C ASP A 78 10.88 22.21 -24.80
N PHE A 79 9.62 21.83 -24.52
CA PHE A 79 9.35 20.61 -23.78
C PHE A 79 9.56 19.37 -24.67
N ASN A 80 10.46 18.49 -24.26
CA ASN A 80 10.68 17.22 -24.92
C ASN A 80 9.82 16.12 -24.25
N PRO A 81 8.87 15.50 -24.97
CA PRO A 81 8.02 14.45 -24.39
C PRO A 81 8.79 13.24 -23.84
N ARG A 82 10.05 13.03 -24.27
CA ARG A 82 10.93 11.98 -23.75
C ARG A 82 11.35 12.19 -22.29
N GLU A 83 11.13 13.38 -21.74
CA GLU A 83 11.40 13.69 -20.33
C GLU A 83 10.31 13.13 -19.40
N ILE A 84 9.15 12.73 -19.93
CA ILE A 84 8.09 12.09 -19.14
C ILE A 84 8.50 10.64 -18.83
N VAL A 85 8.71 10.36 -17.55
CA VAL A 85 8.98 9.01 -17.04
C VAL A 85 7.79 8.51 -16.24
N VAL A 86 7.34 7.29 -16.57
CA VAL A 86 6.33 6.57 -15.80
C VAL A 86 6.98 5.36 -15.15
N ALA A 87 6.84 5.26 -13.82
CA ALA A 87 7.38 4.16 -13.05
C ALA A 87 6.34 3.58 -12.10
N ASP A 88 6.33 2.25 -11.96
CA ASP A 88 5.58 1.55 -10.93
C ASP A 88 6.48 1.27 -9.73
N VAL A 89 6.05 1.70 -8.53
CA VAL A 89 6.81 1.46 -7.31
C VAL A 89 6.54 0.06 -6.80
N LYS A 90 7.50 -0.83 -7.03
CA LYS A 90 7.44 -2.21 -6.51
C LYS A 90 7.29 -2.19 -5.00
N THR A 91 6.30 -2.94 -4.50
CA THR A 91 6.05 -3.13 -3.06
C THR A 91 5.83 -1.81 -2.28
N ALA A 92 5.23 -0.80 -2.92
CA ALA A 92 4.96 0.52 -2.35
C ALA A 92 4.45 0.51 -0.89
N TYR A 93 3.47 -0.33 -0.55
CA TYR A 93 2.94 -0.34 0.81
C TYR A 93 3.91 -0.92 1.85
N LEU A 94 4.77 -1.87 1.47
CA LEU A 94 5.74 -2.45 2.39
C LEU A 94 6.88 -1.47 2.70
N THR A 95 7.09 -0.42 1.91
CA THR A 95 8.08 0.62 2.24
C THR A 95 7.54 1.62 3.25
N ALA A 96 6.20 1.77 3.38
CA ALA A 96 5.57 2.68 4.31
C ALA A 96 5.52 2.11 5.73
N LEU A 97 6.19 2.79 6.67
CA LEU A 97 6.11 2.48 8.09
C LEU A 97 4.78 2.95 8.69
N ARG A 98 4.31 2.24 9.71
CA ARG A 98 3.16 2.65 10.52
C ARG A 98 3.59 2.94 11.95
N SER A 99 2.91 3.90 12.57
CA SER A 99 3.13 4.27 13.98
C SER A 99 2.47 3.30 14.95
N HIS A 100 1.28 2.79 14.60
CA HIS A 100 0.55 1.81 15.39
C HIS A 100 0.62 0.45 14.71
N SER A 101 1.08 -0.55 15.44
CA SER A 101 1.13 -1.93 14.96
C SER A 101 -0.27 -2.53 14.86
N VAL A 102 -0.47 -3.40 13.88
CA VAL A 102 -1.77 -4.06 13.64
C VAL A 102 -1.55 -5.56 13.63
N TYR A 103 -2.31 -6.27 14.44
CA TYR A 103 -2.33 -7.73 14.40
C TYR A 103 -3.16 -8.21 13.21
N VAL A 104 -2.63 -9.21 12.51
CA VAL A 104 -3.34 -9.90 11.43
C VAL A 104 -3.27 -11.40 11.61
N HIS A 105 -4.33 -12.08 11.19
CA HIS A 105 -4.26 -13.54 11.06
C HIS A 105 -3.43 -13.88 9.82
N PRO A 106 -2.47 -14.81 9.92
CA PRO A 106 -1.81 -15.39 8.76
C PRO A 106 -2.85 -15.95 7.78
N PRO A 107 -2.54 -16.06 6.46
CA PRO A 107 -3.44 -16.71 5.51
C PRO A 107 -3.78 -18.13 5.95
N LYS A 108 -4.98 -18.62 5.61
CA LYS A 108 -5.45 -19.97 6.01
C LYS A 108 -4.49 -21.09 5.64
N ASP A 109 -3.81 -20.94 4.50
CA ASP A 109 -2.85 -21.93 3.98
C ASP A 109 -1.44 -21.79 4.58
N HIS A 110 -1.24 -20.86 5.52
CA HIS A 110 0.05 -20.66 6.19
C HIS A 110 0.16 -21.53 7.46
N PRO A 111 1.32 -22.16 7.74
CA PRO A 111 1.50 -23.04 8.91
C PRO A 111 1.21 -22.39 10.28
N ASP A 112 1.33 -21.06 10.35
CA ASP A 112 1.08 -20.26 11.55
C ASP A 112 -0.41 -20.01 11.81
N HIS A 113 -1.27 -20.24 10.82
CA HIS A 113 -2.70 -19.98 10.94
C HIS A 113 -3.31 -20.76 12.11
N GLY A 114 -4.10 -20.06 12.93
CA GLY A 114 -4.70 -20.63 14.15
C GLY A 114 -3.73 -20.88 15.31
N LYS A 115 -2.43 -20.54 15.16
CA LYS A 115 -1.41 -20.68 16.21
C LYS A 115 -0.79 -19.34 16.61
N PHE A 116 -0.55 -18.49 15.62
CA PHE A 116 0.09 -17.20 15.79
C PHE A 116 -0.71 -16.08 15.14
N LEU A 117 -0.47 -14.87 15.63
CA LEU A 117 -0.80 -13.63 14.94
C LEU A 117 0.47 -12.98 14.44
N TRP A 118 0.36 -12.29 13.30
CA TRP A 118 1.46 -11.49 12.78
C TRP A 118 1.27 -10.04 13.18
N LEU A 119 2.33 -9.43 13.70
CA LEU A 119 2.35 -8.00 13.96
C LEU A 119 2.88 -7.24 12.75
N LEU A 120 2.07 -6.33 12.21
CA LEU A 120 2.43 -5.49 11.07
C LEU A 120 3.06 -4.18 11.53
N ASN A 121 4.33 -3.98 11.19
CA ASN A 121 5.07 -2.73 11.39
C ASN A 121 5.09 -1.82 10.14
N ARG A 122 4.54 -2.31 9.02
CA ARG A 122 4.46 -1.64 7.72
C ARG A 122 3.04 -1.70 7.17
N ALA A 123 2.72 -0.83 6.22
CA ALA A 123 1.43 -0.89 5.53
C ALA A 123 1.32 -2.18 4.70
N LEU A 124 0.11 -2.71 4.58
CA LEU A 124 -0.18 -3.95 3.86
C LEU A 124 -1.38 -3.76 2.93
N TYR A 125 -1.33 -4.33 1.72
CA TYR A 125 -2.47 -4.28 0.81
C TYR A 125 -3.76 -4.71 1.50
N GLY A 126 -4.85 -4.02 1.16
CA GLY A 126 -6.19 -4.33 1.64
C GLY A 126 -6.55 -3.74 3.01
N LEU A 127 -5.59 -3.24 3.81
CA LEU A 127 -5.92 -2.43 4.98
C LEU A 127 -6.42 -1.03 4.59
N ARG A 128 -7.33 -0.47 5.40
CA ARG A 128 -8.01 0.81 5.15
C ARG A 128 -7.06 2.01 5.12
N ASP A 129 -6.01 1.99 5.94
CA ASP A 129 -5.01 3.05 6.07
C ASP A 129 -3.84 2.95 5.10
N SER A 130 -3.68 1.84 4.38
CA SER A 130 -2.44 1.58 3.63
C SER A 130 -2.14 2.62 2.55
N ARG A 131 -3.18 3.13 1.88
CA ARG A 131 -3.04 4.19 0.88
C ARG A 131 -2.55 5.49 1.51
N ASN A 132 -3.10 5.88 2.66
CA ASN A 132 -2.70 7.08 3.40
C ASN A 132 -1.27 6.95 3.95
N LEU A 133 -0.92 5.78 4.51
CA LEU A 133 0.43 5.52 5.01
C LEU A 133 1.48 5.65 3.90
N TRP A 134 1.18 5.07 2.72
CA TRP A 134 2.04 5.22 1.56
C TRP A 134 2.14 6.66 1.07
N ASP A 135 1.01 7.38 0.99
CA ASP A 135 0.97 8.78 0.59
C ASP A 135 1.90 9.64 1.46
N ARG A 136 1.82 9.49 2.78
CA ARG A 136 2.72 10.18 3.72
C ARG A 136 4.18 9.79 3.53
N SER A 137 4.47 8.50 3.36
CA SER A 137 5.82 8.01 3.14
C SER A 137 6.41 8.56 1.84
N ARG A 138 5.65 8.51 0.74
CA ARG A 138 6.03 9.06 -0.57
C ARG A 138 6.32 10.55 -0.47
N ASN A 139 5.42 11.31 0.15
CA ASN A 139 5.55 12.76 0.33
C ASN A 139 6.83 13.13 1.10
N LYS A 140 7.14 12.39 2.18
CA LYS A 140 8.40 12.59 2.92
C LYS A 140 9.62 12.32 2.04
N THR A 141 9.58 11.25 1.24
CA THR A 141 10.68 10.91 0.32
C THR A 141 10.87 11.96 -0.77
N LEU A 142 9.78 12.47 -1.37
CA LEU A 142 9.83 13.52 -2.39
C LEU A 142 10.41 14.82 -1.83
N ALA A 143 9.93 15.26 -0.66
CA ALA A 143 10.47 16.43 0.02
C ALA A 143 11.98 16.28 0.33
N ALA A 144 12.40 15.11 0.81
CA ALA A 144 13.82 14.83 1.07
C ALA A 144 14.67 14.83 -0.21
N ALA A 145 14.07 14.54 -1.37
CA ALA A 145 14.70 14.64 -2.68
C ALA A 145 14.66 16.05 -3.28
N GLY A 146 14.12 17.04 -2.57
CA GLY A 146 14.07 18.45 -2.99
C GLY A 146 12.82 18.87 -3.79
N TRP A 147 11.81 18.01 -3.87
CA TRP A 147 10.55 18.32 -4.56
C TRP A 147 9.65 19.19 -3.67
N VAL A 148 8.83 20.04 -4.31
CA VAL A 148 7.95 20.99 -3.63
C VAL A 148 6.49 20.67 -3.97
N PRO A 149 5.59 20.50 -3.00
CA PRO A 149 4.20 20.19 -3.29
C PRO A 149 3.53 21.30 -4.10
N SER A 150 2.78 20.90 -5.13
CA SER A 150 1.94 21.83 -5.89
C SER A 150 0.72 22.27 -5.08
N SER A 151 0.14 23.42 -5.44
CA SER A 151 -1.18 23.84 -4.94
C SER A 151 -2.31 22.89 -5.38
N VAL A 152 -2.07 22.09 -6.42
CA VAL A 152 -3.00 21.07 -6.89
C VAL A 152 -2.86 19.80 -6.06
N ARG A 153 -3.96 19.36 -5.46
CA ARG A 153 -3.99 18.17 -4.59
C ARG A 153 -3.41 16.94 -5.27
N GLY A 154 -2.41 16.32 -4.62
CA GLY A 154 -1.79 15.07 -5.07
C GLY A 154 -0.71 15.25 -6.14
N MET A 155 -0.40 16.49 -6.51
CA MET A 155 0.70 16.84 -7.40
C MET A 155 1.89 17.38 -6.58
N TRP A 156 3.09 17.12 -7.06
CA TRP A 156 4.39 17.53 -6.52
C TRP A 156 5.23 18.12 -7.64
#